data_AF-A0A820L822-F1
#
_entry.id   AF-A0A820L822-F1
#
_cell.length_a   1.000
_cell.length_b   1.000
_cell.length_c   1.000
_cell.angle_alpha   90.00
_cell.angle_beta   90.00
_cell.angle_gamma   90.00
#
_symmetry.space_group_name_H-M   'P 1'
#
loop_
_entity.id
_entity.type
_entity.pdbx_description
1 polymer ?
#
loop_
_entity_poly.entity_id
_entity_poly.type
_entity_poly.pdbx_seq_one_letter_code
_entity_poly.pdbx_strand_id
1 'polypeptide(L)'
;RLQKLLLSLKRIHSSLPIESVESQTNIYLNYSPKILSHYNQYFDIYSNLGRHFQSSLIHSKEFCDYLIKYFNDYETSRRGQYNTIIHGDPVFSNVLLTPQSNVIFLDMRGSLGAQLTLEGDLNYDLAKVYQSLTGYDFVLLNKVDYILTDMVKKYMSEFIETFQTFI
;
A
#
# COMPACT_ATOMS: atom_id res chain seq x y z
N ARG A 1 -2.56 13.65 13.44
CA ARG A 1 -1.67 13.75 12.24
C ARG A 1 -2.17 12.83 11.13
N LEU A 2 -2.38 11.54 11.40
CA LEU A 2 -2.96 10.59 10.44
C LEU A 2 -4.28 11.06 9.81
N GLN A 3 -5.23 11.59 10.60
CA GLN A 3 -6.46 12.17 10.05
C GLN A 3 -6.22 13.26 8.99
N LYS A 4 -5.19 14.11 9.17
CA LYS A 4 -4.85 15.15 8.18
C LYS A 4 -4.30 14.52 6.90
N LEU A 5 -3.51 13.45 7.00
CA LEU A 5 -3.06 12.66 5.86
C LEU A 5 -4.26 12.06 5.11
N LEU A 6 -5.13 11.35 5.81
CA LEU A 6 -6.31 10.69 5.22
C LEU A 6 -7.27 11.70 4.56
N LEU A 7 -7.51 12.84 5.20
CA LEU A 7 -8.29 13.93 4.60
C LEU A 7 -7.60 14.54 3.37
N SER A 8 -6.27 14.61 3.36
CA SER A 8 -5.52 15.13 2.21
C SER A 8 -5.52 14.14 1.04
N LEU A 9 -5.44 12.85 1.34
CA LEU A 9 -5.55 11.78 0.36
C LEU A 9 -6.98 11.74 -0.23
N LYS A 10 -8.01 11.89 0.60
CA LYS A 10 -9.40 12.05 0.14
C LYS A 10 -9.59 13.24 -0.80
N ARG A 11 -8.84 14.34 -0.61
CA ARG A 11 -8.86 15.48 -1.55
C ARG A 11 -8.25 15.11 -2.91
N ILE A 12 -7.17 14.32 -2.95
CA ILE A 12 -6.63 13.78 -4.21
C ILE A 12 -7.70 12.95 -4.92
N HIS A 13 -8.30 11.99 -4.19
CA HIS A 13 -9.34 11.10 -4.71
C HIS A 13 -10.62 11.81 -5.16
N SER A 14 -10.89 13.01 -4.64
CA SER A 14 -12.06 13.80 -5.03
C SER A 14 -11.75 14.83 -6.13
N SER A 15 -10.51 14.87 -6.63
CA SER A 15 -10.10 15.79 -7.68
C SER A 15 -10.67 15.33 -9.03
N LEU A 16 -11.21 16.27 -9.81
CA LEU A 16 -11.79 15.96 -11.11
C LEU A 16 -10.68 15.68 -12.14
N PRO A 17 -10.84 14.66 -13.01
CA PRO A 17 -9.98 14.51 -14.16
C PRO A 17 -10.18 15.70 -15.11
N ILE A 18 -9.12 16.05 -15.84
CA ILE A 18 -9.10 17.20 -16.76
C ILE A 18 -10.01 16.95 -17.97
N GLU A 19 -10.27 15.70 -18.35
CA GLU A 19 -11.18 15.31 -19.44
C GLU A 19 -11.93 14.01 -19.10
N SER A 20 -13.22 13.94 -19.46
CA SER A 20 -14.07 12.76 -19.29
C SER A 20 -13.78 11.73 -20.39
N VAL A 21 -12.67 11.02 -20.26
CA VAL A 21 -12.39 9.84 -21.10
C VAL A 21 -13.04 8.63 -20.44
N GLU A 22 -13.82 7.85 -21.18
CA GLU A 22 -14.27 6.53 -20.70
C GLU A 22 -13.02 5.69 -20.41
N SER A 23 -12.78 5.44 -19.12
CA SER A 23 -11.60 4.68 -18.69
C SER A 23 -11.71 3.22 -19.10
N GLN A 24 -10.66 2.73 -19.78
CA GLN A 24 -10.46 1.31 -20.08
C GLN A 24 -9.38 0.68 -19.17
N THR A 25 -8.95 1.39 -18.12
CA THR A 25 -7.79 0.97 -17.31
C THR A 25 -8.18 -0.20 -16.40
N ASN A 26 -7.43 -1.30 -16.50
CA ASN A 26 -7.54 -2.37 -15.51
C ASN A 26 -6.86 -1.92 -14.19
N ILE A 27 -7.67 -1.53 -13.20
CA ILE A 27 -7.17 -1.07 -11.89
C ILE A 27 -6.48 -2.17 -11.06
N TYR A 28 -6.59 -3.44 -11.46
CA TYR A 28 -6.05 -4.58 -10.72
C TYR A 28 -4.61 -4.95 -11.10
N LEU A 29 -4.01 -4.28 -12.09
CA LEU A 29 -2.67 -4.60 -12.62
C LEU A 29 -1.55 -4.57 -11.56
N ASN A 30 -1.75 -3.84 -10.45
CA ASN A 30 -0.78 -3.73 -9.36
C ASN A 30 -0.94 -4.80 -8.25
N TYR A 31 -1.85 -5.77 -8.40
CA TYR A 31 -2.08 -6.86 -7.45
C TYR A 31 -1.39 -8.16 -7.87
N SER A 32 -2.14 -9.19 -8.26
CA SER A 32 -1.61 -10.53 -8.59
C SER A 32 -0.43 -10.50 -9.58
N PRO A 33 -0.49 -9.77 -10.71
CA PRO A 33 0.63 -9.74 -11.66
C PRO A 33 1.92 -9.24 -11.02
N LYS A 34 1.82 -8.20 -10.19
CA LYS A 34 2.97 -7.58 -9.50
C LYS A 34 3.56 -8.53 -8.45
N ILE A 35 2.71 -9.19 -7.66
CA ILE A 35 3.14 -10.16 -6.65
C ILE A 35 3.90 -11.31 -7.30
N LEU A 36 3.34 -11.90 -8.37
CA LEU A 36 3.98 -13.00 -9.07
C LEU A 36 5.32 -12.58 -9.70
N SER A 37 5.35 -11.41 -10.35
CA SER A 37 6.57 -10.84 -10.92
C SER A 37 7.67 -10.67 -9.85
N HIS A 38 7.33 -10.06 -8.72
CA HIS A 38 8.28 -9.86 -7.61
C HIS A 38 8.73 -11.19 -6.99
N TYR A 39 7.81 -12.12 -6.75
CA TYR A 39 8.16 -13.43 -6.18
C TYR A 39 9.15 -14.17 -7.07
N ASN A 40 8.92 -14.18 -8.39
CA ASN A 40 9.82 -14.82 -9.34
C ASN A 40 11.17 -14.10 -9.44
N GLN A 41 11.16 -12.76 -9.48
CA GLN A 41 12.38 -11.96 -9.55
C GLN A 41 13.28 -12.18 -8.32
N TYR A 42 12.68 -12.33 -7.13
CA TYR A 42 13.41 -12.47 -5.87
C TYR A 42 13.23 -13.87 -5.25
N PHE A 43 13.04 -14.89 -6.09
CA PHE A 43 12.74 -16.25 -5.65
C PHE A 43 13.76 -16.80 -4.66
N ASP A 44 15.05 -16.57 -4.91
CA ASP A 44 16.12 -17.01 -4.02
C ASP A 44 16.02 -16.38 -2.64
N ILE A 45 15.64 -15.10 -2.54
CA ILE A 45 15.46 -14.42 -1.24
C ILE A 45 14.25 -15.03 -0.51
N TYR A 46 13.13 -15.19 -1.20
CA TYR A 46 11.89 -15.71 -0.61
C TYR A 46 11.98 -17.18 -0.21
N SER A 47 12.64 -18.02 -1.00
CA SER A 47 12.84 -19.44 -0.67
C SER A 47 13.80 -19.62 0.51
N ASN A 48 14.67 -18.64 0.78
CA ASN A 48 15.67 -18.70 1.86
C ASN A 48 15.22 -18.02 3.16
N LEU A 49 14.16 -17.24 3.14
CA LEU A 49 13.60 -16.55 4.31
C LEU A 49 13.36 -17.53 5.48
N GLY A 50 12.78 -18.72 5.24
CA GLY A 50 12.55 -19.72 6.28
C GLY A 50 13.83 -20.34 6.89
N ARG A 51 14.95 -20.35 6.14
CA ARG A 51 16.23 -20.91 6.61
C ARG A 51 16.91 -20.02 7.65
N HIS A 52 16.77 -18.70 7.51
CA HIS A 52 17.44 -17.73 8.41
C HIS A 52 16.77 -17.60 9.77
N PHE A 53 15.46 -17.86 9.88
CA PHE A 53 14.72 -17.66 11.13
C PHE A 53 14.56 -18.94 11.98
N GLN A 54 15.13 -20.07 11.55
CA GLN A 54 14.92 -21.40 12.18
C GLN A 54 13.44 -21.71 12.48
N SER A 55 12.52 -21.01 11.82
CA SER A 55 11.09 -21.14 12.04
C SER A 55 10.53 -21.87 10.84
N SER A 56 9.98 -23.05 11.09
CA SER A 56 9.25 -23.88 10.12
C SER A 56 7.92 -23.24 9.66
N LEU A 57 7.78 -21.92 9.76
CA LEU A 57 6.49 -21.23 9.70
C LEU A 57 6.33 -20.35 8.45
N ILE A 58 7.41 -19.99 7.75
CA ILE A 58 7.33 -19.12 6.56
C ILE A 58 7.47 -19.96 5.29
N HIS A 59 6.31 -20.46 4.87
CA HIS A 59 6.05 -21.13 3.61
C HIS A 59 5.82 -20.07 2.51
N SER A 60 6.90 -19.47 2.01
CA SER A 60 6.83 -18.27 1.15
C SER A 60 6.09 -18.53 -0.16
N LYS A 61 6.17 -19.76 -0.70
CA LYS A 61 5.41 -20.15 -1.89
C LYS A 61 3.92 -20.21 -1.60
N GLU A 62 3.54 -20.87 -0.51
CA GLU A 62 2.16 -21.06 -0.08
C GLU A 62 1.52 -19.71 0.29
N PHE A 63 2.28 -18.80 0.91
CA PHE A 63 1.82 -17.43 1.16
C PHE A 63 1.64 -16.64 -0.15
N CYS A 64 2.57 -16.75 -1.10
CA CYS A 64 2.40 -16.16 -2.43
C CYS A 64 1.13 -16.70 -3.11
N ASP A 65 0.92 -18.01 -3.10
CA ASP A 65 -0.26 -18.64 -3.71
C ASP A 65 -1.57 -18.20 -3.04
N TYR A 66 -1.56 -18.06 -1.72
CA TYR A 66 -2.69 -17.51 -0.97
C TYR A 66 -3.02 -16.08 -1.41
N LEU A 67 -2.00 -15.20 -1.53
CA LEU A 67 -2.21 -13.82 -1.97
C LEU A 67 -2.71 -13.76 -3.41
N ILE A 68 -2.14 -14.54 -4.32
CA ILE A 68 -2.61 -14.62 -5.72
C ILE A 68 -4.07 -15.07 -5.77
N LYS A 69 -4.44 -16.10 -5.01
CA LYS A 69 -5.84 -16.55 -4.93
C LYS A 69 -6.77 -15.45 -4.41
N TYR A 70 -6.36 -14.76 -3.34
CA TYR A 70 -7.13 -13.66 -2.76
C TYR A 70 -7.34 -12.51 -3.76
N PHE A 71 -6.29 -12.06 -4.44
CA PHE A 71 -6.37 -10.94 -5.36
C PHE A 71 -7.05 -11.29 -6.68
N ASN A 72 -6.96 -12.54 -7.14
CA ASN A 72 -7.77 -13.03 -8.24
C ASN A 72 -9.26 -12.98 -7.88
N ASP A 73 -9.66 -13.44 -6.70
CA ASP A 73 -11.04 -13.30 -6.23
C ASP A 73 -11.45 -11.83 -6.09
N TYR A 74 -10.58 -10.98 -5.56
CA TYR A 74 -10.82 -9.54 -5.42
C TYR A 74 -11.12 -8.87 -6.78
N GLU A 75 -10.36 -9.22 -7.81
CA GLU A 75 -10.55 -8.76 -9.18
C GLU A 75 -11.82 -9.34 -9.81
N THR A 76 -12.03 -10.66 -9.76
CA THR A 76 -13.20 -11.30 -10.38
C THR A 76 -14.51 -10.88 -9.72
N SER A 77 -14.49 -10.64 -8.40
CA SER A 77 -15.62 -10.16 -7.62
C SER A 77 -15.75 -8.62 -7.66
N ARG A 78 -14.92 -7.93 -8.45
CA ARG A 78 -14.94 -6.48 -8.67
C ARG A 78 -14.96 -5.67 -7.37
N ARG A 79 -14.14 -6.07 -6.39
CA ARG A 79 -14.09 -5.42 -5.07
C ARG A 79 -13.27 -4.13 -5.05
N GLY A 80 -12.55 -3.82 -6.13
CA GLY A 80 -11.79 -2.59 -6.29
C GLY A 80 -12.69 -1.36 -6.39
N GLN A 81 -12.25 -0.26 -5.79
CA GLN A 81 -12.92 1.04 -5.88
C GLN A 81 -12.22 1.91 -6.90
N TYR A 82 -12.74 1.93 -8.12
CA TYR A 82 -12.20 2.76 -9.19
C TYR A 82 -12.18 4.25 -8.79
N ASN A 83 -11.07 4.92 -9.08
CA ASN A 83 -10.96 6.36 -9.06
C ASN A 83 -10.08 6.86 -10.21
N THR A 84 -10.40 8.05 -10.71
CA THR A 84 -9.69 8.71 -11.79
C THR A 84 -8.32 9.23 -11.38
N ILE A 85 -8.12 9.50 -10.09
CA ILE A 85 -6.86 10.00 -9.54
C ILE A 85 -6.56 9.28 -8.23
N ILE A 86 -5.46 8.54 -8.22
CA ILE A 86 -4.81 8.01 -7.01
C ILE A 86 -3.36 8.49 -6.94
N HIS A 87 -2.76 8.44 -5.76
CA HIS A 87 -1.34 8.69 -5.60
C HIS A 87 -0.49 7.50 -6.05
N GLY A 88 -0.93 6.28 -5.74
CA GLY A 88 -0.29 5.01 -6.04
C GLY A 88 0.90 4.62 -5.17
N ASP A 89 1.35 5.49 -4.25
CA ASP A 89 2.40 5.18 -3.26
C ASP A 89 2.45 6.13 -2.04
N PRO A 90 1.33 6.43 -1.36
CA PRO A 90 1.29 7.37 -0.23
C PRO A 90 1.82 6.75 1.09
N VAL A 91 2.95 6.03 1.02
CA VAL A 91 3.67 5.58 2.22
C VAL A 91 4.25 6.77 2.99
N PHE A 92 4.53 6.65 4.29
CA PHE A 92 4.93 7.81 5.09
C PHE A 92 6.23 8.46 4.62
N SER A 93 7.17 7.68 4.11
CA SER A 93 8.39 8.18 3.47
C SER A 93 8.14 9.07 2.24
N ASN A 94 6.98 8.95 1.60
CA ASN A 94 6.54 9.78 0.46
C ASN A 94 5.59 10.92 0.89
N VAL A 95 5.48 11.18 2.19
CA VAL A 95 4.59 12.19 2.76
C VAL A 95 5.36 13.13 3.68
N LEU A 96 5.35 14.42 3.35
CA LEU A 96 5.89 15.45 4.23
C LEU A 96 4.77 16.12 5.03
N LEU A 97 5.03 16.31 6.32
CA LEU A 97 4.22 17.16 7.18
C LEU A 97 4.98 18.46 7.44
N THR A 98 4.45 19.56 6.93
CA THR A 98 5.03 20.90 7.17
C THR A 98 4.85 21.35 8.62
N PRO A 99 5.62 22.34 9.11
CA PRO A 99 5.41 22.92 10.44
C PRO A 99 3.98 23.46 10.65
N GLN A 100 3.33 23.93 9.59
CA GLN A 100 1.93 24.39 9.59
C GLN A 100 0.92 23.22 9.54
N SER A 101 1.39 21.97 9.66
CA SER A 101 0.59 20.75 9.56
C SER A 101 -0.12 20.52 8.21
N ASN A 102 0.37 21.15 7.14
CA ASN A 102 -0.04 20.79 5.78
C ASN A 102 0.68 19.50 5.35
N VAL A 103 -0.05 18.67 4.60
CA VAL A 103 0.44 17.42 4.04
C VAL A 103 0.86 17.69 2.60
N ILE A 104 2.10 17.33 2.27
CA ILE A 104 2.65 17.39 0.91
C ILE A 104 2.99 15.96 0.50
N PHE A 105 2.46 15.55 -0.63
CA PHE A 105 2.71 14.24 -1.24
C PHE A 105 3.87 14.34 -2.23
N LEU A 106 4.73 13.34 -2.22
CA LEU A 106 5.89 13.20 -3.10
C LEU A 106 5.83 11.86 -3.82
N ASP A 107 6.56 11.74 -4.94
CA ASP A 107 6.79 10.46 -5.62
C ASP A 107 5.49 9.68 -5.92
N MET A 108 4.57 10.33 -6.62
CA MET A 108 3.39 9.66 -7.16
C MET A 108 3.81 8.59 -8.16
N ARG A 109 3.13 7.44 -8.17
CA ARG A 109 3.52 6.31 -9.02
C ARG A 109 3.27 6.56 -10.51
N GLY A 110 2.12 7.17 -10.83
CA GLY A 110 1.74 7.54 -12.21
C GLY A 110 1.59 6.36 -13.19
N SER A 111 1.47 5.13 -12.67
CA SER A 111 1.32 3.93 -13.50
C SER A 111 0.66 2.75 -12.77
N LEU A 112 -0.01 1.91 -13.55
CA LEU A 112 -0.48 0.58 -13.16
C LEU A 112 0.16 -0.46 -14.08
N GLY A 113 0.99 -1.35 -13.51
CA GLY A 113 1.84 -2.21 -14.33
C GLY A 113 2.74 -1.40 -15.26
N ALA A 114 2.63 -1.62 -16.57
CA ALA A 114 3.35 -0.87 -17.61
C ALA A 114 2.55 0.31 -18.20
N GLN A 115 1.30 0.51 -17.77
CA GLN A 115 0.42 1.56 -18.31
C GLN A 115 0.58 2.84 -17.50
N LEU A 116 0.94 3.94 -18.17
CA LEU A 116 0.93 5.28 -17.57
C LEU A 116 -0.51 5.74 -17.37
N THR A 117 -0.85 6.11 -16.14
CA THR A 117 -2.20 6.53 -15.77
C THR A 117 -2.19 7.16 -14.37
N LEU A 118 -3.15 8.05 -14.12
CA LEU A 118 -3.45 8.55 -12.77
C LEU A 118 -4.56 7.73 -12.09
N GLU A 119 -5.25 6.90 -12.86
CA GLU A 119 -6.39 6.10 -12.42
C GLU A 119 -5.93 4.90 -11.57
N GLY A 120 -6.83 4.38 -10.75
CA GLY A 120 -6.56 3.15 -10.01
C GLY A 120 -7.60 2.82 -8.97
N ASP A 121 -7.24 1.90 -8.07
CA ASP A 121 -8.08 1.49 -6.96
C ASP A 121 -7.79 2.37 -5.73
N LEU A 122 -8.80 3.02 -5.16
CA LEU A 122 -8.70 3.78 -3.91
C LEU A 122 -8.14 2.94 -2.77
N ASN A 123 -8.52 1.66 -2.74
CA ASN A 123 -8.07 0.73 -1.72
C ASN A 123 -6.56 0.49 -1.81
N TYR A 124 -5.94 0.71 -2.97
CA TYR A 124 -4.49 0.62 -3.14
C TYR A 124 -3.76 1.69 -2.32
N ASP A 125 -4.20 2.95 -2.42
CA ASP A 125 -3.64 4.07 -1.65
C ASP A 125 -3.85 3.88 -0.15
N LEU A 126 -5.05 3.44 0.25
CA LEU A 126 -5.36 3.13 1.64
C LEU A 126 -4.48 1.98 2.17
N ALA A 127 -4.26 0.93 1.37
CA ALA A 127 -3.38 -0.18 1.72
C ALA A 127 -1.92 0.27 1.89
N LYS A 128 -1.45 1.26 1.13
CA LYS A 128 -0.10 1.85 1.27
C LYS A 128 0.07 2.68 2.56
N VAL A 129 -0.95 3.43 2.94
CA VAL A 129 -0.98 4.08 4.26
C VAL A 129 -0.99 3.02 5.36
N TYR A 130 -1.83 1.99 5.23
CA TYR A 130 -1.89 0.88 6.19
C TYR A 130 -0.56 0.12 6.29
N GLN A 131 0.14 -0.09 5.17
CA GLN A 131 1.48 -0.66 5.15
C GLN A 131 2.49 0.16 6.00
N SER A 132 2.41 1.48 5.93
CA SER A 132 3.22 2.37 6.79
C SER A 132 2.85 2.19 8.26
N LEU A 133 1.55 2.04 8.53
CA LEU A 133 1.00 1.78 9.87
C LEU A 133 1.31 0.38 10.42
N THR A 134 1.78 -0.56 9.60
CA THR A 134 2.19 -1.89 10.09
C THR A 134 3.70 -2.02 10.28
N GLY A 135 4.45 -0.93 10.07
CA GLY A 135 5.88 -0.86 10.41
C GLY A 135 6.82 -0.84 9.21
N TYR A 136 6.31 -0.74 7.98
CA TYR A 136 7.14 -0.69 6.78
C TYR A 136 8.22 0.41 6.83
N ASP A 137 7.86 1.64 7.17
CA ASP A 137 8.83 2.75 7.20
C ASP A 137 9.90 2.58 8.29
N PHE A 138 9.60 1.87 9.38
CA PHE A 138 10.60 1.56 10.39
C PHE A 138 11.65 0.57 9.86
N VAL A 139 11.24 -0.41 9.05
CA VAL A 139 12.17 -1.30 8.36
C VAL A 139 13.03 -0.51 7.38
N LEU A 140 12.40 0.35 6.58
CA LEU A 140 13.09 1.20 5.60
C LEU A 140 14.14 2.13 6.24
N LEU A 141 13.84 2.68 7.41
CA LEU A 141 14.73 3.57 8.17
C LEU A 141 15.77 2.82 9.03
N ASN A 142 15.79 1.48 8.99
CA ASN A 142 16.60 0.63 9.87
C ASN A 142 16.38 0.95 11.36
N LYS A 143 15.11 1.09 11.75
CA LYS A 143 14.63 1.45 13.10
C LYS A 143 13.74 0.34 13.69
N VAL A 144 14.00 -0.92 13.34
CA VAL A 144 13.16 -2.07 13.72
C VAL A 144 13.05 -2.21 15.25
N ASP A 145 14.10 -1.88 15.99
CA ASP A 145 14.09 -1.92 17.47
C ASP A 145 13.01 -1.01 18.09
N TYR A 146 12.66 0.09 17.41
CA TYR A 146 11.62 1.00 17.88
C TYR A 146 10.22 0.36 17.79
N ILE A 147 9.96 -0.47 16.78
CA ILE A 147 8.67 -1.18 16.60
C ILE A 147 8.40 -2.09 17.80
N LEU A 148 9.44 -2.64 18.41
CA LEU A 148 9.31 -3.57 19.54
C LEU A 148 8.92 -2.89 20.84
N THR A 149 9.06 -1.56 20.93
CA THR A 149 8.70 -0.80 22.13
C THR A 149 7.18 -0.73 22.31
N ASP A 150 6.70 -0.90 23.54
CA ASP A 150 5.27 -0.86 23.86
C ASP A 150 4.63 0.49 23.52
N MET A 151 5.41 1.57 23.64
CA MET A 151 4.98 2.91 23.26
C MET A 151 4.66 2.99 21.77
N VAL A 152 5.56 2.52 20.90
CA VAL A 152 5.32 2.53 19.45
C VAL A 152 4.16 1.60 19.10
N LYS A 153 4.12 0.38 19.65
CA LYS A 153 2.98 -0.54 19.44
C LYS A 153 1.64 0.11 19.78
N LYS A 154 1.55 0.78 20.93
CA LYS A 154 0.35 1.50 21.35
C LYS A 154 -0.04 2.59 20.34
N TYR A 155 0.90 3.43 19.92
CA TYR A 155 0.62 4.47 18.93
C TYR A 155 0.19 3.89 17.57
N MET A 156 0.81 2.80 17.12
CA MET A 156 0.40 2.14 15.88
C MET A 156 -1.02 1.56 16.01
N SER A 157 -1.37 0.97 17.15
CA SER A 157 -2.74 0.50 17.41
C SER A 157 -3.77 1.63 17.38
N GLU A 158 -3.50 2.76 18.04
CA GLU A 158 -4.38 3.95 18.01
C GLU A 158 -4.53 4.51 16.58
N PHE A 159 -3.46 4.49 15.80
CA PHE A 159 -3.50 4.91 14.39
C PHE A 159 -4.27 3.94 13.52
N ILE A 160 -4.14 2.64 13.74
CA ILE A 160 -4.94 1.62 13.03
C ILE A 160 -6.42 1.78 13.36
N GLU A 161 -6.79 2.00 14.63
CA GLU A 161 -8.19 2.25 15.01
C GLU A 161 -8.72 3.52 14.35
N THR A 162 -7.93 4.60 14.34
CA THR A 162 -8.28 5.84 13.64
C THR A 162 -8.47 5.62 12.14
N PHE A 163 -7.62 4.81 11.51
CA PHE A 163 -7.71 4.44 10.11
C PHE A 163 -8.98 3.62 9.82
N GLN A 164 -9.26 2.62 10.66
CA GLN A 164 -10.45 1.78 10.57
C GLN A 164 -11.75 2.56 10.76
N THR A 165 -11.73 3.63 11.56
CA THR A 165 -12.90 4.52 11.73
C THR A 165 -13.10 5.47 10.53
N PHE A 166 -12.05 5.69 9.73
CA PHE A 166 -12.09 6.61 8.59
C PHE A 166 -12.60 5.94 7.31
N ILE A 167 -12.26 4.66 7.12
CA ILE A 167 -12.71 3.82 5.99
C ILE A 167 -14.14 3.34 6.20
#